data_AF-A0A497QPX0-F1
#
_entry.id   AF-A0A497QPX0-F1
#
_cell.length_a   1.000
_cell.length_b   1.000
_cell.length_c   1.000
_cell.angle_alpha   90.00
_cell.angle_beta   90.00
_cell.angle_gamma   90.00
#
_symmetry.space_group_name_H-M   'P 1'
#
loop_
_entity.id
_entity.type
_entity.pdbx_description
1 polymer ?
#
loop_
_entity_poly.entity_id
_entity_poly.type
_entity_poly.pdbx_seq_one_letter_code
_entity_poly.pdbx_strand_id
1 'polypeptide(L)'
;MIKNHDIHTFVMSIDCGPCRLGFYAPIQEKILKDLGYDVEIIPIQQDNLLNFKWTKTLLQLTNITDPLMKYFDIINCTRLALSKMSHIADITRLEGLVRCREIHKGNTTQTVKILMDRLDEEWDLYKLHNFSQIIQEEFRKIPIKRDIEPLRIVVTGENHIVMEPFVNMDIVRKFGEEGIEVHLANSLYDWILHKLHINLERKKLERFSKPYIPLDIGGEAMWVVGHYIEAQQLGFDGFIHLYPFTCMPENTARGILEGQSPDPFYLPIQFYSIDEHTGYEGLRTRLESFIDLMKSNRQENPRFKGKYQEPHEIGKIYDQHLSKAKKNPLFDELLTPIANNFNILLSEIFNTKATEKNSKEDSDN
;
A
#
# COMPACT_ATOMS: atom_id res chain seq x y z
N MET A 1 -5.50 -17.43 -10.04
CA MET A 1 -6.30 -17.48 -8.79
C MET A 1 -7.35 -18.60 -8.79
N ILE A 2 -6.92 -19.78 -8.30
CA ILE A 2 -7.70 -20.94 -7.84
C ILE A 2 -8.77 -21.47 -8.81
N LYS A 3 -8.34 -22.19 -9.85
CA LYS A 3 -9.20 -23.18 -10.51
C LYS A 3 -8.67 -24.58 -10.19
N ASN A 4 -9.56 -25.46 -9.72
CA ASN A 4 -9.35 -26.90 -9.56
C ASN A 4 -8.62 -27.41 -8.30
N HIS A 5 -8.75 -26.75 -7.14
CA HIS A 5 -8.33 -27.35 -5.87
C HIS A 5 -9.50 -27.44 -4.90
N ASP A 6 -9.71 -28.62 -4.33
CA ASP A 6 -10.59 -28.82 -3.16
C ASP A 6 -9.90 -28.18 -1.95
N ILE A 7 -10.21 -26.90 -1.70
CA ILE A 7 -9.66 -26.15 -0.57
C ILE A 7 -10.54 -26.38 0.64
N HIS A 8 -9.97 -27.04 1.65
CA HIS A 8 -10.63 -27.30 2.92
C HIS A 8 -10.11 -26.44 4.07
N THR A 9 -8.98 -25.76 3.88
CA THR A 9 -8.33 -24.99 4.95
C THR A 9 -7.93 -23.60 4.47
N PHE A 10 -8.38 -22.60 5.21
CA PHE A 10 -7.98 -21.21 5.04
C PHE A 10 -7.11 -20.79 6.22
N VAL A 11 -6.19 -19.87 5.95
CA VAL A 11 -5.37 -19.24 6.98
C VAL A 11 -5.70 -17.76 6.97
N MET A 12 -6.10 -17.21 8.12
CA MET A 12 -6.54 -15.82 8.21
C MET A 12 -5.85 -15.10 9.36
N SER A 13 -5.29 -13.93 9.09
CA SER A 13 -4.81 -13.05 10.16
C SER A 13 -5.98 -12.49 10.98
N ILE A 14 -5.88 -12.54 12.31
CA ILE A 14 -6.88 -11.98 13.23
C ILE A 14 -6.24 -10.98 14.19
N ASP A 15 -7.04 -10.05 14.69
CA ASP A 15 -6.64 -9.15 15.78
C ASP A 15 -7.12 -9.70 17.15
N CYS A 16 -6.39 -9.38 18.21
CA CYS A 16 -6.79 -9.59 19.61
C CYS A 16 -7.13 -8.27 20.33
N GLY A 17 -6.99 -7.13 19.66
CA GLY A 17 -7.36 -5.79 20.14
C GLY A 17 -8.84 -5.41 19.91
N PRO A 18 -9.19 -4.11 20.00
CA PRO A 18 -10.57 -3.63 19.86
C PRO A 18 -11.11 -3.73 18.43
N CYS A 19 -10.31 -4.19 17.46
CA CYS A 19 -10.70 -4.27 16.07
C CYS A 19 -11.64 -5.44 15.80
N ARG A 20 -12.64 -5.21 14.92
CA ARG A 20 -13.58 -6.24 14.45
C ARG A 20 -12.90 -7.39 13.70
N LEU A 21 -11.65 -7.22 13.23
CA LEU A 21 -10.88 -8.24 12.53
C LEU A 21 -10.77 -9.57 13.32
N GLY A 22 -10.80 -9.52 14.65
CA GLY A 22 -10.82 -10.71 15.51
C GLY A 22 -12.03 -11.63 15.30
N PHE A 23 -13.15 -11.10 14.78
CA PHE A 23 -14.40 -11.86 14.59
C PHE A 23 -14.57 -12.46 13.20
N TYR A 24 -13.77 -12.05 12.20
CA TYR A 24 -14.03 -12.47 10.83
C TYR A 24 -13.77 -13.96 10.59
N ALA A 25 -12.70 -14.52 11.13
CA ALA A 25 -12.41 -15.95 10.98
C ALA A 25 -13.57 -16.86 11.45
N PRO A 26 -14.10 -16.76 12.69
CA PRO A 26 -15.21 -17.61 13.12
C PRO A 26 -16.52 -17.33 12.39
N ILE A 27 -16.78 -16.07 12.02
CA ILE A 27 -18.01 -15.71 11.28
C ILE A 27 -17.96 -16.28 9.85
N GLN A 28 -16.86 -16.10 9.14
CA GLN A 28 -16.69 -16.60 7.78
C GLN A 28 -16.73 -18.14 7.76
N GLU A 29 -16.07 -18.79 8.71
CA GLU A 29 -16.12 -20.26 8.83
C GLU A 29 -17.56 -20.75 9.03
N LYS A 30 -18.31 -20.10 9.93
CA LYS A 30 -19.73 -20.43 10.17
C LYS A 30 -20.56 -20.24 8.90
N ILE A 31 -20.40 -19.12 8.19
CA ILE A 31 -21.13 -18.85 6.95
C ILE A 31 -20.85 -19.93 5.91
N LEU A 32 -19.59 -20.31 5.72
CA LEU A 32 -19.20 -21.35 4.76
C LEU A 32 -19.78 -22.72 5.14
N LYS A 33 -19.76 -23.08 6.42
CA LYS A 33 -20.39 -24.32 6.93
C LYS A 33 -21.91 -24.30 6.75
N ASP A 34 -22.57 -23.17 7.01
CA ASP A 34 -24.02 -23.00 6.81
C ASP A 34 -24.40 -23.10 5.31
N LEU A 35 -23.47 -22.75 4.40
CA LEU A 35 -23.61 -22.96 2.94
C LEU A 35 -23.30 -24.40 2.50
N GLY A 36 -22.92 -25.30 3.42
CA GLY A 36 -22.63 -26.70 3.14
C GLY A 36 -21.18 -27.01 2.78
N TYR A 37 -20.25 -26.05 2.93
CA TYR A 37 -18.82 -26.29 2.70
C TYR A 37 -18.15 -26.85 3.96
N ASP A 38 -17.39 -27.94 3.81
CA ASP A 38 -16.53 -28.47 4.88
C ASP A 38 -15.18 -27.76 4.85
N VAL A 39 -15.09 -26.67 5.60
CA VAL A 39 -13.92 -25.79 5.65
C VAL A 39 -13.51 -25.49 7.09
N GLU A 40 -12.21 -25.36 7.29
CA GLU A 40 -11.57 -24.89 8.52
C GLU A 40 -10.88 -23.56 8.23
N ILE A 41 -11.08 -22.56 9.10
CA ILE A 41 -10.31 -21.32 9.07
C ILE A 41 -9.38 -21.27 10.27
N ILE A 42 -8.07 -21.36 10.02
CA ILE A 42 -7.05 -21.29 11.06
C ILE A 42 -6.66 -19.83 11.31
N PRO A 43 -6.97 -19.27 12.48
CA PRO A 43 -6.62 -17.90 12.81
C PRO A 43 -5.14 -17.76 13.18
N ILE A 44 -4.47 -16.75 12.62
CA ILE A 44 -3.14 -16.30 13.02
C ILE A 44 -3.26 -14.94 13.70
N GLN A 45 -3.05 -14.89 15.00
CA GLN A 45 -3.03 -13.61 15.72
C GLN A 45 -1.86 -12.74 15.24
N GLN A 46 -2.08 -11.43 15.08
CA GLN A 46 -1.06 -10.49 14.64
C GLN A 46 0.19 -10.52 15.53
N ASP A 47 0.02 -10.57 16.85
CA ASP A 47 1.12 -10.64 17.82
C ASP A 47 1.97 -11.93 17.66
N ASN A 48 1.41 -12.95 17.00
CA ASN A 48 2.15 -14.18 16.74
C ASN A 48 3.24 -14.02 15.69
N LEU A 49 3.20 -12.97 14.85
CA LEU A 49 4.22 -12.71 13.85
C LEU A 49 5.60 -12.48 14.50
N LEU A 50 5.64 -11.73 15.60
CA LEU A 50 6.88 -11.39 16.31
C LEU A 50 7.45 -12.54 17.13
N ASN A 51 6.58 -13.36 17.70
CA ASN A 51 7.00 -14.50 18.52
C ASN A 51 7.14 -15.81 17.72
N PHE A 52 7.03 -15.72 16.38
CA PHE A 52 7.11 -16.83 15.44
C PHE A 52 6.11 -17.97 15.68
N LYS A 53 5.07 -17.80 16.52
CA LYS A 53 4.07 -18.86 16.78
C LYS A 53 3.25 -19.21 15.53
N TRP A 54 3.20 -18.34 14.53
CA TRP A 54 2.60 -18.64 13.22
C TRP A 54 3.27 -19.84 12.53
N THR A 55 4.55 -20.11 12.82
CA THR A 55 5.25 -21.30 12.28
C THR A 55 4.61 -22.59 12.76
N LYS A 56 3.96 -22.61 13.93
CA LYS A 56 3.21 -23.78 14.43
C LYS A 56 2.04 -24.13 13.51
N THR A 57 1.33 -23.12 13.01
CA THR A 57 0.26 -23.31 12.03
C THR A 57 0.81 -23.95 10.75
N LEU A 58 1.94 -23.46 10.24
CA LEU A 58 2.56 -24.07 9.06
C LEU A 58 3.10 -25.48 9.32
N LEU A 59 3.64 -25.75 10.52
CA LEU A 59 4.07 -27.08 10.94
C LEU A 59 2.92 -28.09 11.01
N GLN A 60 1.69 -27.63 11.25
CA GLN A 60 0.48 -28.46 11.26
C GLN A 60 -0.03 -28.73 9.83
N LEU A 61 0.23 -27.82 8.90
CA LEU A 61 -0.23 -27.92 7.51
C LEU A 61 0.74 -28.66 6.58
N THR A 62 2.03 -28.73 6.94
CA THR A 62 3.03 -29.43 6.11
C THR A 62 2.85 -30.96 6.19
N ASN A 63 2.81 -31.60 5.01
CA ASN A 63 2.73 -33.06 4.87
C ASN A 63 4.10 -33.75 5.03
N ILE A 64 5.17 -32.98 5.23
CA ILE A 64 6.52 -33.52 5.42
C ILE A 64 6.60 -34.20 6.78
N THR A 65 7.16 -35.41 6.85
CA THR A 65 7.27 -36.16 8.12
C THR A 65 8.60 -35.93 8.83
N ASP A 66 9.68 -35.71 8.07
CA ASP A 66 11.02 -35.49 8.62
C ASP A 66 11.13 -34.13 9.35
N PRO A 67 11.55 -34.10 10.63
CA PRO A 67 11.60 -32.87 11.42
C PRO A 67 12.50 -31.78 10.83
N LEU A 68 13.67 -32.12 10.26
CA LEU A 68 14.59 -31.13 9.71
C LEU A 68 14.03 -30.54 8.41
N MET A 69 13.50 -31.40 7.54
CA MET A 69 12.88 -31.00 6.28
C MET A 69 11.65 -30.12 6.49
N LYS A 70 10.88 -30.30 7.57
CA LYS A 70 9.77 -29.39 7.95
C LYS A 70 10.25 -27.95 8.14
N TYR A 71 11.36 -27.74 8.84
CA TYR A 71 11.89 -26.39 9.06
C TYR A 71 12.38 -25.76 7.74
N PHE A 72 13.06 -26.53 6.89
CA PHE A 72 13.49 -26.05 5.57
C PHE A 72 12.30 -25.66 4.69
N ASP A 73 11.25 -26.47 4.70
CA ASP A 73 10.01 -26.23 3.96
C ASP A 73 9.32 -24.94 4.40
N ILE A 74 9.17 -24.72 5.72
CA ILE A 74 8.62 -23.49 6.26
C ILE A 74 9.44 -22.27 5.86
N ILE A 75 10.77 -22.35 5.95
CA ILE A 75 11.65 -21.25 5.56
C ILE A 75 11.48 -20.93 4.07
N ASN A 76 11.47 -21.95 3.21
CA ASN A 76 11.32 -21.77 1.77
C ASN A 76 9.93 -21.21 1.41
N CYS A 77 8.86 -21.75 2.00
CA CYS A 77 7.50 -21.26 1.81
C CYS A 77 7.36 -19.79 2.25
N THR A 78 7.94 -19.45 3.39
CA THR A 78 7.94 -18.06 3.91
C THR A 78 8.68 -17.12 2.97
N ARG A 79 9.87 -17.51 2.50
CA ARG A 79 10.64 -16.72 1.53
C ARG A 79 9.89 -16.52 0.22
N LEU A 80 9.22 -17.56 -0.25
CA LEU A 80 8.42 -17.53 -1.47
C LEU A 80 7.24 -16.58 -1.31
N ALA A 81 6.49 -16.70 -0.21
CA ALA A 81 5.36 -15.83 0.10
C ALA A 81 5.79 -14.36 0.21
N LEU A 82 6.86 -14.06 0.96
CA LEU A 82 7.39 -12.70 1.10
C LEU A 82 7.85 -12.12 -0.24
N SER A 83 8.54 -12.90 -1.05
CA SER A 83 8.98 -12.45 -2.39
C SER A 83 7.79 -12.16 -3.30
N LYS A 84 6.77 -13.03 -3.33
CA LYS A 84 5.55 -12.78 -4.11
C LYS A 84 4.81 -11.54 -3.61
N MET A 85 4.67 -11.36 -2.29
CA MET A 85 4.03 -10.18 -1.71
C MET A 85 4.75 -8.88 -2.09
N SER A 86 6.09 -8.87 -2.08
CA SER A 86 6.88 -7.73 -2.54
C SER A 86 6.63 -7.42 -4.02
N HIS A 87 6.60 -8.44 -4.88
CA HIS A 87 6.34 -8.25 -6.32
C HIS A 87 4.91 -7.78 -6.60
N ILE A 88 3.92 -8.26 -5.84
CA ILE A 88 2.53 -7.76 -5.92
C ILE A 88 2.51 -6.27 -5.59
N ALA A 89 3.18 -5.86 -4.50
CA ALA A 89 3.26 -4.44 -4.13
C ALA A 89 3.91 -3.60 -5.24
N ASP A 90 4.99 -4.08 -5.85
CA ASP A 90 5.64 -3.42 -6.99
C ASP A 90 4.72 -3.30 -8.21
N ILE A 91 4.00 -4.37 -8.58
CA ILE A 91 3.06 -4.36 -9.71
C ILE A 91 1.94 -3.35 -9.47
N THR A 92 1.30 -3.39 -8.30
CA THR A 92 0.18 -2.50 -7.95
C THR A 92 0.63 -1.04 -7.87
N ARG A 93 1.85 -0.79 -7.36
CA ARG A 93 2.44 0.55 -7.35
C ARG A 93 2.64 1.06 -8.79
N LEU A 94 3.29 0.27 -9.65
CA LEU A 94 3.50 0.66 -11.04
C LEU A 94 2.20 0.78 -11.85
N GLU A 95 1.18 -0.01 -11.54
CA GLU A 95 -0.15 0.15 -12.10
C GLU A 95 -0.70 1.57 -11.84
N GLY A 96 -0.66 2.01 -10.58
CA GLY A 96 -1.14 3.33 -10.18
C GLY A 96 -0.36 4.49 -10.82
N LEU A 97 0.94 4.29 -11.09
CA LEU A 97 1.78 5.30 -11.73
C LEU A 97 1.68 5.30 -13.27
N VAL A 98 1.56 4.15 -13.92
CA VAL A 98 1.63 4.06 -15.38
C VAL A 98 0.28 4.28 -16.04
N ARG A 99 -0.82 3.84 -15.42
CA ARG A 99 -2.15 3.81 -16.05
C ARG A 99 -2.62 5.17 -16.55
N CYS A 100 -2.42 6.23 -15.77
CA CYS A 100 -2.82 7.59 -16.17
C CYS A 100 -2.05 8.15 -17.38
N ARG A 101 -0.91 7.54 -17.71
CA ARG A 101 -0.02 7.95 -18.80
C ARG A 101 -0.21 7.10 -20.06
N GLU A 102 -0.99 6.02 -20.02
CA GLU A 102 -1.06 5.07 -21.14
C GLU A 102 -1.65 5.73 -22.40
N ILE A 103 -1.01 5.52 -23.56
CA ILE A 103 -1.50 6.03 -24.84
C ILE A 103 -2.73 5.25 -25.30
N HIS A 104 -2.73 3.93 -25.10
CA HIS A 104 -3.85 3.06 -25.45
C HIS A 104 -4.49 2.52 -24.17
N LYS A 105 -5.75 2.90 -23.92
CA LYS A 105 -6.50 2.49 -22.73
C LYS A 105 -6.56 0.96 -22.61
N GLY A 106 -6.25 0.44 -21.43
CA GLY A 106 -6.29 -0.99 -21.12
C GLY A 106 -4.95 -1.73 -21.25
N ASN A 107 -3.91 -1.10 -21.81
CA ASN A 107 -2.57 -1.70 -21.88
C ASN A 107 -2.04 -2.04 -20.49
N THR A 108 -2.18 -1.14 -19.53
CA THR A 108 -1.75 -1.36 -18.15
C THR A 108 -2.53 -2.51 -17.51
N THR A 109 -3.84 -2.60 -17.75
CA THR A 109 -4.67 -3.73 -17.25
C THR A 109 -4.17 -5.07 -17.79
N GLN A 110 -3.87 -5.13 -19.09
CA GLN A 110 -3.37 -6.35 -19.71
C GLN A 110 -2.00 -6.75 -19.15
N THR A 111 -1.09 -5.79 -19.00
CA THR A 111 0.24 -6.00 -18.43
C THR A 111 0.17 -6.49 -16.98
N VAL A 112 -0.62 -5.83 -16.13
CA VAL A 112 -0.83 -6.23 -14.73
C VAL A 112 -1.37 -7.66 -14.67
N LYS A 113 -2.37 -7.99 -15.48
CA LYS A 113 -2.91 -9.35 -15.54
C LYS A 113 -1.83 -10.38 -15.91
N ILE A 114 -1.05 -10.13 -16.96
CA ILE A 114 0.04 -11.02 -17.39
C ILE A 114 1.06 -11.21 -16.26
N LEU A 115 1.44 -10.14 -15.57
CA LEU A 115 2.40 -10.19 -14.48
C LEU A 115 1.85 -10.96 -13.27
N MET A 116 0.59 -10.73 -12.90
CA MET A 116 -0.08 -11.45 -11.80
C MET A 116 -0.20 -12.95 -12.12
N ASP A 117 -0.61 -13.31 -13.34
CA ASP A 117 -0.72 -14.71 -13.79
C ASP A 117 0.66 -15.40 -13.76
N ARG A 118 1.71 -14.74 -14.28
CA ARG A 118 3.08 -15.28 -14.23
C ARG A 118 3.62 -15.42 -12.80
N LEU A 119 3.32 -14.47 -11.92
CA LEU A 119 3.76 -14.51 -10.53
C LEU A 119 3.03 -15.61 -9.74
N ASP A 120 1.75 -15.87 -10.04
CA ASP A 120 0.96 -16.97 -9.46
C ASP A 120 1.60 -18.32 -9.81
N GLU A 121 1.95 -18.52 -11.08
CA GLU A 121 2.54 -19.76 -11.61
C GLU A 121 4.01 -19.98 -11.21
N GLU A 122 4.73 -18.96 -10.75
CA GLU A 122 6.15 -19.08 -10.43
C GLU A 122 6.39 -19.57 -8.99
N TRP A 123 7.08 -20.69 -8.85
CA TRP A 123 7.40 -21.31 -7.55
C TRP A 123 8.91 -21.43 -7.29
N ASP A 124 9.74 -21.02 -8.25
CA ASP A 124 11.20 -21.03 -8.12
C ASP A 124 11.70 -19.71 -7.51
N LEU A 125 12.27 -19.80 -6.30
CA LEU A 125 12.85 -18.65 -5.59
C LEU A 125 13.95 -17.93 -6.39
N TYR A 126 14.72 -18.64 -7.21
CA TYR A 126 15.76 -18.04 -8.04
C TYR A 126 15.16 -17.19 -9.17
N LYS A 127 14.06 -17.65 -9.76
CA LYS A 127 13.33 -16.87 -10.77
C LYS A 127 12.58 -15.70 -10.15
N LEU A 128 11.96 -15.91 -8.98
CA LEU A 128 11.32 -14.84 -8.21
C LEU A 128 12.31 -13.73 -7.83
N HIS A 129 13.56 -14.07 -7.48
CA HIS A 129 14.59 -13.08 -7.21
C HIS A 129 14.85 -12.12 -8.39
N ASN A 130 14.67 -12.60 -9.63
CA ASN A 130 14.87 -11.79 -10.84
C ASN A 130 13.56 -11.19 -11.39
N PHE A 131 12.41 -11.43 -10.73
CA PHE A 131 11.10 -11.08 -11.26
C PHE A 131 10.88 -9.56 -11.35
N SER A 132 11.56 -8.75 -10.52
CA SER A 132 11.52 -7.28 -10.65
C SER A 132 12.00 -6.78 -12.02
N GLN A 133 12.90 -7.51 -12.68
CA GLN A 133 13.33 -7.18 -14.05
C GLN A 133 12.21 -7.44 -15.05
N ILE A 134 11.51 -8.57 -14.90
CA ILE A 134 10.34 -8.93 -15.72
C ILE A 134 9.25 -7.87 -15.59
N ILE A 135 8.95 -7.43 -14.36
CA ILE A 135 8.00 -6.34 -14.10
C ILE A 135 8.40 -5.10 -14.90
N GLN A 136 9.63 -4.62 -14.74
CA GLN A 136 10.11 -3.42 -15.44
C GLN A 136 10.07 -3.57 -16.97
N GLU A 137 10.43 -4.73 -17.50
CA GLU A 137 10.39 -5.02 -18.93
C GLU A 137 8.98 -5.04 -19.51
N GLU A 138 8.00 -5.62 -18.80
CA GLU A 138 6.61 -5.63 -19.24
C GLU A 138 5.98 -4.24 -19.18
N PHE A 139 6.23 -3.46 -18.12
CA PHE A 139 5.76 -2.07 -18.05
C PHE A 139 6.42 -1.19 -19.13
N ARG A 140 7.72 -1.36 -19.41
CA ARG A 140 8.43 -0.59 -20.46
C ARG A 140 7.80 -0.74 -21.85
N LYS A 141 7.11 -1.85 -22.13
CA LYS A 141 6.42 -2.07 -23.42
C LYS A 141 5.20 -1.17 -23.61
N ILE A 142 4.69 -0.55 -22.54
CA ILE A 142 3.51 0.30 -22.59
C ILE A 142 3.93 1.67 -23.16
N PRO A 143 3.37 2.11 -24.30
CA PRO A 143 3.61 3.46 -24.79
C PRO A 143 2.91 4.47 -23.86
N ILE A 144 3.66 5.43 -23.34
CA ILE A 144 3.18 6.43 -22.38
C ILE A 144 3.34 7.87 -22.88
N LYS A 145 2.47 8.76 -22.40
CA LYS A 145 2.60 10.22 -22.50
C LYS A 145 3.42 10.72 -21.32
N ARG A 146 4.56 11.36 -21.59
CA ARG A 146 5.46 11.89 -20.55
C ARG A 146 5.31 13.39 -20.30
N ASP A 147 4.89 14.14 -21.34
CA ASP A 147 4.67 15.58 -21.24
C ASP A 147 3.27 15.88 -20.68
N ILE A 148 2.99 15.34 -19.48
CA ILE A 148 1.76 15.59 -18.73
C ILE A 148 2.07 15.77 -17.23
N GLU A 149 1.25 16.58 -16.57
CA GLU A 149 1.27 16.74 -15.12
C GLU A 149 -0.06 16.24 -14.52
N PRO A 150 -0.27 14.90 -14.42
CA PRO A 150 -1.51 14.34 -13.91
C PRO A 150 -1.80 14.83 -12.49
N LEU A 151 -3.09 14.86 -12.11
CA LEU A 151 -3.44 15.00 -10.71
C LEU A 151 -2.92 13.76 -9.96
N ARG A 152 -2.48 13.96 -8.72
CA ARG A 152 -1.97 12.89 -7.87
C ARG A 152 -2.87 12.68 -6.66
N ILE A 153 -3.21 11.43 -6.39
CA ILE A 153 -3.96 11.05 -5.20
C ILE A 153 -3.23 9.98 -4.40
N VAL A 154 -3.41 10.01 -3.08
CA VAL A 154 -3.10 8.88 -2.21
C VAL A 154 -4.40 8.15 -1.88
N VAL A 155 -4.39 6.82 -2.00
CA VAL A 155 -5.50 5.94 -1.60
C VAL A 155 -5.04 5.10 -0.41
N THR A 156 -5.75 5.22 0.71
CA THR A 156 -5.43 4.50 1.95
C THR A 156 -6.69 4.18 2.76
N GLY A 157 -6.52 3.51 3.89
CA GLY A 157 -7.57 3.11 4.81
C GLY A 157 -7.40 1.67 5.26
N GLU A 158 -8.52 0.97 5.43
CA GLU A 158 -8.49 -0.42 5.90
C GLU A 158 -7.88 -1.34 4.82
N ASN A 159 -6.90 -2.16 5.22
CA ASN A 159 -6.08 -2.98 4.34
C ASN A 159 -6.89 -3.82 3.34
N HIS A 160 -7.88 -4.58 3.80
CA HIS A 160 -8.64 -5.46 2.91
C HIS A 160 -9.49 -4.65 1.91
N ILE A 161 -10.19 -3.60 2.35
CA ILE A 161 -10.96 -2.74 1.46
C ILE A 161 -10.07 -2.06 0.43
N VAL A 162 -8.90 -1.56 0.83
CA VAL A 162 -7.97 -0.86 -0.06
C VAL A 162 -7.36 -1.80 -1.10
N MET A 163 -6.99 -3.02 -0.70
CA MET A 163 -6.27 -3.96 -1.56
C MET A 163 -7.17 -4.80 -2.49
N GLU A 164 -8.44 -5.03 -2.15
CA GLU A 164 -9.33 -5.92 -2.92
C GLU A 164 -10.17 -5.15 -3.96
N PRO A 165 -9.86 -5.24 -5.26
CA PRO A 165 -10.57 -4.49 -6.31
C PRO A 165 -12.05 -4.83 -6.39
N PHE A 166 -12.45 -6.07 -6.07
CA PHE A 166 -13.87 -6.43 -6.06
C PHE A 166 -14.65 -5.60 -5.04
N VAL A 167 -14.06 -5.36 -3.86
CA VAL A 167 -14.73 -4.68 -2.75
C VAL A 167 -14.75 -3.17 -2.93
N ASN A 168 -13.64 -2.57 -3.36
CA ASN A 168 -13.59 -1.11 -3.61
C ASN A 168 -14.04 -0.70 -5.02
N MET A 169 -14.57 -1.65 -5.81
CA MET A 169 -15.00 -1.45 -7.19
C MET A 169 -13.87 -0.94 -8.10
N ASP A 170 -12.66 -1.46 -7.91
CA ASP A 170 -11.47 -1.21 -8.71
C ASP A 170 -11.14 0.28 -8.84
N ILE A 171 -11.10 0.97 -7.71
CA ILE A 171 -10.95 2.43 -7.63
C ILE A 171 -9.61 2.92 -8.21
N VAL A 172 -8.54 2.15 -8.03
CA VAL A 172 -7.21 2.46 -8.59
C VAL A 172 -7.27 2.51 -10.11
N ARG A 173 -7.89 1.49 -10.72
CA ARG A 173 -8.07 1.47 -12.17
C ARG A 173 -8.94 2.63 -12.65
N LYS A 174 -10.06 2.89 -11.99
CA LYS A 174 -10.99 3.97 -12.38
C LYS A 174 -10.33 5.34 -12.39
N PHE A 175 -9.63 5.72 -11.32
CA PHE A 175 -8.90 6.98 -11.29
C PHE A 175 -7.80 7.03 -12.37
N GLY A 176 -7.07 5.93 -12.56
CA GLY A 176 -6.07 5.86 -13.62
C GLY A 176 -6.66 6.01 -15.03
N GLU A 177 -7.84 5.44 -15.29
CA GLU A 177 -8.55 5.56 -16.58
C GLU A 177 -9.05 7.00 -16.86
N GLU A 178 -9.23 7.81 -15.80
CA GLU A 178 -9.51 9.25 -15.83
C GLU A 178 -8.23 10.12 -15.89
N GLY A 179 -7.05 9.51 -16.02
CA GLY A 179 -5.79 10.23 -16.17
C GLY A 179 -5.18 10.70 -14.85
N ILE A 180 -5.53 10.08 -13.73
CA ILE A 180 -5.05 10.44 -12.38
C ILE A 180 -4.00 9.44 -11.93
N GLU A 181 -2.87 9.96 -11.43
CA GLU A 181 -1.81 9.17 -10.83
C GLU A 181 -2.23 8.73 -9.42
N VAL A 182 -2.26 7.41 -9.20
CA VAL A 182 -2.75 6.81 -7.97
C VAL A 182 -1.60 6.22 -7.17
N HIS A 183 -1.43 6.69 -5.94
CA HIS A 183 -0.48 6.14 -4.98
C HIS A 183 -1.23 5.32 -3.94
N LEU A 184 -1.10 3.99 -4.03
CA LEU A 184 -1.68 3.09 -3.04
C LEU A 184 -0.76 3.02 -1.83
N ALA A 185 -1.23 3.46 -0.66
CA ALA A 185 -0.43 3.55 0.56
C ALA A 185 -0.30 2.20 1.30
N ASN A 186 -1.23 1.28 1.05
CA ASN A 186 -1.31 0.00 1.74
C ASN A 186 -0.81 -1.14 0.84
N SER A 187 -0.01 -2.03 1.42
CA SER A 187 0.29 -3.33 0.82
C SER A 187 0.41 -4.39 1.91
N LEU A 188 0.10 -5.65 1.56
CA LEU A 188 0.27 -6.77 2.49
C LEU A 188 1.75 -6.94 2.90
N TYR A 189 2.66 -6.67 1.97
CA TYR A 189 4.10 -6.71 2.23
C TYR A 189 4.49 -5.69 3.31
N ASP A 190 4.10 -4.42 3.15
CA ASP A 190 4.38 -3.35 4.10
C ASP A 190 3.77 -3.61 5.47
N TRP A 191 2.56 -4.19 5.50
CA TRP A 191 1.89 -4.60 6.73
C TRP A 191 2.70 -5.68 7.46
N ILE A 192 3.18 -6.72 6.79
CA ILE A 192 4.04 -7.74 7.40
C ILE A 192 5.35 -7.13 7.91
N LEU A 193 6.03 -6.31 7.10
CA LEU A 193 7.27 -5.64 7.52
C LEU A 193 7.06 -4.75 8.76
N HIS A 194 5.91 -4.11 8.86
CA HIS A 194 5.55 -3.34 10.05
C HIS A 194 5.33 -4.22 11.26
N LYS A 195 4.63 -5.36 11.12
CA LYS A 195 4.48 -6.32 12.22
C LYS A 195 5.80 -6.92 12.66
N LEU A 196 6.80 -6.98 11.78
CA LEU A 196 8.18 -7.35 12.10
C LEU A 196 9.04 -6.18 12.62
N HIS A 197 8.46 -4.99 12.85
CA HIS A 197 9.13 -3.77 13.31
C HIS A 197 10.26 -3.22 12.42
N ILE A 198 10.30 -3.62 11.16
CA ILE A 198 11.33 -3.24 10.17
C ILE A 198 10.86 -2.19 9.15
N ASN A 199 9.57 -1.85 9.15
CA ASN A 199 9.03 -0.80 8.29
C ASN A 199 9.31 0.61 8.87
N LEU A 200 10.31 1.30 8.33
CA LEU A 200 10.71 2.65 8.76
C LEU A 200 9.72 3.74 8.32
N GLU A 201 9.11 3.58 7.13
CA GLU A 201 8.11 4.53 6.62
C GLU A 201 6.90 4.56 7.55
N ARG A 202 6.40 3.40 8.00
CA ARG A 202 5.31 3.37 8.99
C ARG A 202 5.69 4.05 10.32
N LYS A 203 6.93 3.91 10.80
CA LYS A 203 7.40 4.65 11.99
C LYS A 203 7.47 6.16 11.77
N LYS A 204 7.78 6.62 10.56
CA LYS A 204 7.75 8.04 10.19
C LYS A 204 6.31 8.56 10.20
N LEU A 205 5.38 7.83 9.60
CA LEU A 205 3.96 8.18 9.58
C LEU A 205 3.35 8.24 10.99
N GLU A 206 3.70 7.28 11.87
CA GLU A 206 3.32 7.30 13.29
C GLU A 206 3.75 8.60 13.98
N ARG A 207 4.94 9.13 13.65
CA ARG A 207 5.41 10.42 14.21
C ARG A 207 4.59 11.60 13.72
N PHE A 208 4.19 11.59 12.44
CA PHE A 208 3.33 12.64 11.87
C PHE A 208 1.94 12.65 12.51
N SER A 209 1.36 11.48 12.77
CA SER A 209 0.02 11.34 13.35
C SER A 209 -0.02 11.52 14.86
N LYS A 210 1.10 11.32 15.58
CA LYS A 210 1.15 11.31 17.06
C LYS A 210 0.50 12.53 17.75
N PRO A 211 0.61 13.77 17.23
CA PRO A 211 -0.08 14.92 17.83
C PRO A 211 -1.61 14.81 17.82
N TYR A 212 -2.17 14.03 16.88
CA TYR A 212 -3.61 13.89 16.65
C TYR A 212 -4.15 12.56 17.18
N ILE A 213 -3.35 11.49 17.08
CA ILE A 213 -3.64 10.15 17.56
C ILE A 213 -2.47 9.73 18.47
N PRO A 214 -2.51 10.04 19.78
CA PRO A 214 -1.39 9.78 20.67
C PRO A 214 -1.23 8.29 21.03
N LEU A 215 -2.26 7.48 20.81
CA LEU A 215 -2.32 6.05 21.12
C LEU A 215 -2.83 5.28 19.91
N ASP A 216 -2.24 4.11 19.64
CA ASP A 216 -2.73 3.20 18.62
C ASP A 216 -4.09 2.61 19.06
N ILE A 217 -5.10 2.81 18.23
CA ILE A 217 -6.49 2.34 18.44
C ILE A 217 -6.81 1.09 17.58
N GLY A 218 -5.78 0.50 16.95
CA GLY A 218 -5.89 -0.61 16.02
C GLY A 218 -6.24 -0.15 14.60
N GLY A 219 -6.39 -1.12 13.69
CA GLY A 219 -6.69 -0.85 12.28
C GLY A 219 -5.56 -0.08 11.60
N GLU A 220 -5.90 0.85 10.70
CA GLU A 220 -4.92 1.67 9.98
C GLU A 220 -5.00 3.17 10.33
N ALA A 221 -5.80 3.53 11.34
CA ALA A 221 -6.16 4.91 11.68
C ALA A 221 -4.97 5.86 11.85
N MET A 222 -3.93 5.41 12.57
CA MET A 222 -2.71 6.19 12.81
C MET A 222 -1.99 6.49 11.50
N TRP A 223 -1.81 5.47 10.64
CA TRP A 223 -1.13 5.61 9.36
C TRP A 223 -1.96 6.40 8.34
N VAL A 224 -3.29 6.31 8.36
CA VAL A 224 -4.17 7.14 7.52
C VAL A 224 -3.94 8.63 7.79
N VAL A 225 -3.91 9.04 9.07
CA VAL A 225 -3.63 10.45 9.42
C VAL A 225 -2.19 10.83 9.04
N GLY A 226 -1.22 9.93 9.26
CA GLY A 226 0.17 10.16 8.86
C GLY A 226 0.32 10.37 7.34
N HIS A 227 -0.34 9.52 6.54
CA HIS A 227 -0.34 9.60 5.08
C HIS A 227 -1.02 10.87 4.59
N TYR A 228 -2.09 11.32 5.25
CA TYR A 228 -2.75 12.58 4.88
C TYR A 228 -1.79 13.77 5.02
N ILE A 229 -1.10 13.85 6.16
CA ILE A 229 -0.12 14.90 6.45
C ILE A 229 1.04 14.85 5.45
N GLU A 230 1.57 13.67 5.18
CA GLU A 230 2.63 13.46 4.20
C GLU A 230 2.21 13.85 2.79
N ALA A 231 1.03 13.39 2.33
CA ALA A 231 0.49 13.72 1.02
C ALA A 231 0.36 15.24 0.83
N GLN A 232 -0.07 15.95 1.87
CA GLN A 232 -0.12 17.40 1.85
C GLN A 232 1.28 18.04 1.72
N GLN A 233 2.26 17.56 2.47
CA GLN A 233 3.64 18.06 2.42
C GLN A 233 4.28 17.84 1.03
N LEU A 234 3.97 16.71 0.40
CA LEU A 234 4.44 16.36 -0.95
C LEU A 234 3.64 17.04 -2.07
N GLY A 235 2.61 17.81 -1.72
CA GLY A 235 1.79 18.56 -2.67
C GLY A 235 0.93 17.66 -3.57
N PHE A 236 0.34 16.61 -3.01
CA PHE A 236 -0.70 15.83 -3.68
C PHE A 236 -1.96 16.69 -3.92
N ASP A 237 -2.79 16.28 -4.88
CA ASP A 237 -3.98 17.04 -5.27
C ASP A 237 -5.25 16.57 -4.55
N GLY A 238 -5.25 15.32 -4.08
CA GLY A 238 -6.31 14.79 -3.23
C GLY A 238 -5.92 13.55 -2.44
N PHE A 239 -6.80 13.17 -1.54
CA PHE A 239 -6.66 12.04 -0.64
C PHE A 239 -7.94 11.21 -0.62
N ILE A 240 -7.81 9.88 -0.61
CA ILE A 240 -8.93 8.96 -0.58
C ILE A 240 -8.79 8.04 0.62
N HIS A 241 -9.83 7.99 1.42
CA HIS A 241 -9.91 7.16 2.61
C HIS A 241 -11.01 6.12 2.43
N LEU A 242 -10.62 4.85 2.29
CA LEU A 242 -11.50 3.70 2.06
C LEU A 242 -11.59 2.83 3.30
N TYR A 243 -12.80 2.54 3.75
CA TYR A 243 -12.98 1.72 4.95
C TYR A 243 -14.34 1.02 4.96
N PRO A 244 -14.48 -0.11 5.69
CA PRO A 244 -15.77 -0.75 5.80
C PRO A 244 -16.69 0.07 6.71
N PHE A 245 -17.99 0.06 6.39
CA PHE A 245 -19.00 0.66 7.26
C PHE A 245 -18.87 0.08 8.68
N THR A 246 -19.02 0.94 9.70
CA THR A 246 -18.80 0.63 11.13
C THR A 246 -17.36 0.31 11.57
N CYS A 247 -16.35 0.47 10.73
CA CYS A 247 -14.96 0.28 11.16
C CYS A 247 -14.55 1.34 12.19
N MET A 248 -14.46 0.98 13.48
CA MET A 248 -14.19 1.94 14.55
C MET A 248 -12.89 2.73 14.31
N PRO A 249 -11.71 2.12 14.05
CA PRO A 249 -10.49 2.91 13.86
C PRO A 249 -10.58 3.91 12.71
N GLU A 250 -11.13 3.48 11.58
CA GLU A 250 -11.23 4.32 10.38
C GLU A 250 -12.25 5.45 10.56
N ASN A 251 -13.36 5.20 11.25
CA ASN A 251 -14.30 6.27 11.61
C ASN A 251 -13.68 7.28 12.58
N THR A 252 -12.81 6.83 13.49
CA THR A 252 -12.05 7.73 14.36
C THR A 252 -11.06 8.58 13.55
N ALA A 253 -10.30 7.97 12.63
CA ALA A 253 -9.41 8.71 11.73
C ALA A 253 -10.17 9.74 10.90
N ARG A 254 -11.33 9.36 10.35
CA ARG A 254 -12.22 10.29 9.64
C ARG A 254 -12.64 11.46 10.52
N GLY A 255 -13.12 11.20 11.74
CA GLY A 255 -13.54 12.26 12.66
C GLY A 255 -12.40 13.23 13.01
N ILE A 256 -11.17 12.72 13.09
CA ILE A 256 -9.98 13.55 13.27
C ILE A 256 -9.71 14.41 12.04
N LEU A 257 -9.74 13.83 10.84
CA LEU A 257 -9.51 14.56 9.59
C LEU A 257 -10.59 15.63 9.33
N GLU A 258 -11.85 15.34 9.65
CA GLU A 258 -12.97 16.29 9.50
C GLU A 258 -13.00 17.37 10.61
N GLY A 259 -12.55 17.04 11.82
CA GLY A 259 -12.71 17.88 13.01
C GLY A 259 -11.63 18.94 13.23
N GLN A 260 -10.58 18.98 12.40
CA GLN A 260 -9.46 19.90 12.56
C GLN A 260 -9.66 21.19 11.76
N SER A 261 -9.17 22.30 12.30
CA SER A 261 -9.11 23.60 11.60
C SER A 261 -8.29 23.45 10.31
N PRO A 262 -8.52 24.26 9.25
CA PRO A 262 -7.81 24.10 7.99
C PRO A 262 -6.29 24.24 8.08
N ASP A 263 -5.75 24.95 9.08
CA ASP A 263 -4.34 25.37 9.09
C ASP A 263 -3.28 24.23 8.96
N PRO A 264 -3.57 22.99 9.38
CA PRO A 264 -2.83 21.79 8.98
C PRO A 264 -3.53 20.87 7.97
N PHE A 265 -4.80 21.08 7.59
CA PHE A 265 -5.62 20.18 6.78
C PHE A 265 -6.30 20.91 5.59
N TYR A 266 -5.57 21.01 4.47
CA TYR A 266 -5.99 21.69 3.24
C TYR A 266 -6.15 20.77 2.02
N LEU A 267 -5.66 19.53 2.10
CA LEU A 267 -5.72 18.58 0.99
C LEU A 267 -7.17 18.07 0.82
N PRO A 268 -7.80 18.23 -0.36
CA PRO A 268 -9.13 17.68 -0.61
C PRO A 268 -9.18 16.18 -0.29
N ILE A 269 -10.18 15.76 0.49
CA ILE A 269 -10.33 14.38 0.93
C ILE A 269 -11.69 13.82 0.56
N GLN A 270 -11.70 12.57 0.10
CA GLN A 270 -12.92 11.81 -0.14
C GLN A 270 -12.94 10.54 0.71
N PHE A 271 -13.95 10.46 1.60
CA PHE A 271 -14.23 9.27 2.40
C PHE A 271 -15.20 8.34 1.67
N TYR A 272 -14.83 7.07 1.50
CA TYR A 272 -15.73 6.01 1.05
C TYR A 272 -15.88 4.95 2.14
N SER A 273 -17.05 4.98 2.79
CA SER A 273 -17.53 3.92 3.67
C SER A 273 -18.20 2.85 2.79
N ILE A 274 -17.61 1.66 2.72
CA ILE A 274 -18.04 0.58 1.84
C ILE A 274 -18.86 -0.47 2.62
N ASP A 275 -19.97 -0.88 2.04
CA ASP A 275 -20.84 -1.98 2.48
C ASP A 275 -21.52 -2.68 1.28
N GLU A 276 -22.34 -3.69 1.55
CA GLU A 276 -23.08 -4.44 0.51
C GLU A 276 -24.09 -3.56 -0.26
N HIS A 277 -24.56 -2.48 0.34
CA HIS A 277 -25.52 -1.55 -0.28
C HIS A 277 -24.84 -0.43 -1.07
N THR A 278 -23.50 -0.41 -1.11
CA THR A 278 -22.74 0.60 -1.82
C THR A 278 -22.85 0.38 -3.33
N GLY A 279 -23.68 1.20 -3.98
CA GLY A 279 -23.91 1.11 -5.42
C GLY A 279 -22.78 1.71 -6.27
N TYR A 280 -22.45 1.04 -7.37
CA TYR A 280 -21.41 1.45 -8.31
C TYR A 280 -21.60 2.87 -8.88
N GLU A 281 -22.81 3.21 -9.34
CA GLU A 281 -23.09 4.52 -9.94
C GLU A 281 -22.95 5.67 -8.94
N GLY A 282 -23.26 5.41 -7.66
CA GLY A 282 -23.08 6.38 -6.58
C GLY A 282 -21.59 6.68 -6.34
N LEU A 283 -20.73 5.66 -6.37
CA LEU A 283 -19.28 5.84 -6.25
C LEU A 283 -18.72 6.59 -7.46
N ARG A 284 -19.17 6.25 -8.67
CA ARG A 284 -18.72 6.89 -9.91
C ARG A 284 -18.99 8.39 -9.92
N THR A 285 -20.21 8.83 -9.59
CA THR A 285 -20.57 10.26 -9.61
C THR A 285 -19.75 11.05 -8.59
N ARG A 286 -19.49 10.47 -7.41
CA ARG A 286 -18.65 11.06 -6.36
C ARG A 286 -17.20 11.17 -6.78
N LEU A 287 -16.68 10.15 -7.48
CA LEU A 287 -15.36 10.17 -8.09
C LEU A 287 -15.24 11.34 -9.07
N GLU A 288 -16.18 11.47 -10.03
CA GLU A 288 -16.18 12.55 -11.02
C GLU A 288 -16.19 13.94 -10.36
N SER A 289 -17.06 14.13 -9.36
CA SER A 289 -17.14 15.38 -8.59
C SER A 289 -15.85 15.69 -7.82
N PHE A 290 -15.21 14.65 -7.27
CA PHE A 290 -13.96 14.79 -6.53
C PHE A 290 -12.80 15.19 -7.45
N ILE A 291 -12.77 14.69 -8.69
CA ILE A 291 -11.80 15.11 -9.69
C ILE A 291 -11.88 16.61 -9.94
N ASP A 292 -13.10 17.15 -10.09
CA ASP A 292 -13.29 18.57 -10.35
C ASP A 292 -12.89 19.43 -9.14
N LEU A 293 -13.16 18.96 -7.91
CA LEU A 293 -12.67 19.59 -6.69
C LEU A 293 -11.13 19.68 -6.64
N MET A 294 -10.44 18.58 -6.99
CA MET A 294 -8.98 18.54 -7.03
C MET A 294 -8.41 19.52 -8.07
N LYS A 295 -9.02 19.59 -9.27
CA LYS A 295 -8.62 20.56 -10.30
C LYS A 295 -8.74 22.00 -9.80
N SER A 296 -9.87 22.35 -9.18
CA SER A 296 -10.09 23.70 -8.64
C SER A 296 -9.06 24.03 -7.56
N ASN A 297 -8.87 23.12 -6.60
CA ASN A 297 -7.91 23.33 -5.52
C ASN A 297 -6.47 23.50 -6.05
N ARG A 298 -6.01 22.69 -7.01
CA ARG A 298 -4.67 22.84 -7.61
C ARG A 298 -4.48 24.19 -8.31
N GLN A 299 -5.54 24.75 -8.91
CA GLN A 299 -5.48 26.03 -9.62
C GLN A 299 -5.47 27.23 -8.67
N GLU A 300 -6.29 27.17 -7.63
CA GLU A 300 -6.56 28.29 -6.73
C GLU A 300 -5.64 28.31 -5.50
N ASN A 301 -5.13 27.16 -5.06
CA ASN A 301 -4.34 27.03 -3.85
C ASN A 301 -2.83 27.10 -4.14
N PRO A 302 -2.12 28.17 -3.72
CA PRO A 302 -0.68 28.32 -3.96
C PRO A 302 0.18 27.21 -3.34
N ARG A 303 -0.33 26.49 -2.32
CA ARG A 303 0.41 25.39 -1.68
C ARG A 303 0.60 24.19 -2.62
N PHE A 304 -0.34 23.96 -3.54
CA PHE A 304 -0.36 22.78 -4.43
C PHE A 304 0.02 23.10 -5.89
N LYS A 305 -0.10 24.37 -6.30
CA LYS A 305 0.22 24.79 -7.66
C LYS A 305 1.69 24.53 -8.02
N GLY A 306 1.94 23.83 -9.13
CA GLY A 306 3.28 23.57 -9.66
C GLY A 306 4.14 22.64 -8.78
N LYS A 307 3.53 21.84 -7.91
CA LYS A 307 4.23 20.89 -7.03
C LYS A 307 4.42 19.50 -7.64
N TYR A 308 3.83 19.25 -8.81
CA TYR A 308 3.97 17.96 -9.48
C TYR A 308 5.44 17.66 -9.79
N GLN A 309 5.85 16.44 -9.47
CA GLN A 309 7.14 15.88 -9.84
C GLN A 309 6.88 14.47 -10.36
N GLU A 310 7.52 14.11 -11.49
CA GLU A 310 7.40 12.76 -12.02
C GLU A 310 8.00 11.76 -11.01
N PRO A 311 7.28 10.68 -10.67
CA PRO A 311 7.82 9.63 -9.80
C PRO A 311 9.09 9.03 -10.38
N HIS A 312 10.10 8.82 -9.52
CA HIS A 312 11.41 8.30 -9.93
C HIS A 312 11.34 6.95 -10.67
N GLU A 313 10.29 6.15 -10.41
CA GLU A 313 10.10 4.84 -11.01
C GLU A 313 9.70 4.92 -12.48
N ILE A 314 8.98 5.97 -12.87
CA ILE A 314 8.68 6.24 -14.28
C ILE A 314 10.00 6.55 -15.00
N GLY A 315 10.84 7.43 -14.45
CA GLY A 315 12.19 7.68 -14.97
C GLY A 315 13.00 6.40 -15.10
N LYS A 316 13.07 5.58 -14.05
CA LYS A 316 13.82 4.30 -14.03
C LYS A 316 13.38 3.32 -15.13
N ILE A 317 12.08 3.26 -15.45
CA ILE A 317 11.56 2.32 -16.45
C ILE A 317 11.78 2.82 -17.87
N TYR A 318 11.53 4.12 -18.11
CA TYR A 318 11.39 4.67 -19.46
C TYR A 318 12.56 5.56 -19.91
N ASP A 319 13.44 6.03 -19.01
CA ASP A 319 14.68 6.70 -19.38
C ASP A 319 15.72 5.67 -19.81
N GLN A 320 15.94 5.56 -21.11
CA GLN A 320 17.05 4.76 -21.64
C GLN A 320 18.37 5.42 -21.21
N HIS A 321 18.98 4.95 -20.11
CA HIS A 321 20.44 4.96 -19.79
C HIS A 321 20.77 4.69 -18.30
N LEU A 322 20.16 3.70 -17.64
CA LEU A 322 20.78 3.12 -16.43
C LEU A 322 21.15 1.67 -16.70
N SER A 323 22.45 1.51 -16.89
CA SER A 323 23.15 0.36 -17.42
C SER A 323 22.86 -0.94 -16.67
N LYS A 324 23.07 -2.03 -17.41
CA LYS A 324 23.45 -3.36 -16.89
C LYS A 324 24.57 -3.22 -15.86
N ALA A 325 24.25 -2.93 -14.61
CA ALA A 325 25.12 -3.19 -13.49
C ALA A 325 24.65 -4.52 -12.89
N LYS A 326 25.44 -5.59 -13.09
CA LYS A 326 25.38 -6.76 -12.21
C LYS A 326 25.68 -6.24 -10.79
N LYS A 327 24.65 -5.92 -10.01
CA LYS A 327 24.76 -5.59 -8.59
C LYS A 327 24.05 -6.70 -7.81
N ASN A 328 24.72 -7.19 -6.77
CA ASN A 328 24.19 -8.22 -5.88
C ASN A 328 22.98 -7.64 -5.10
N PRO A 329 21.75 -8.10 -5.35
CA PRO A 329 20.54 -7.45 -4.80
C PRO A 329 20.34 -7.71 -3.31
N LEU A 330 21.03 -8.70 -2.74
CA LEU A 330 20.93 -9.07 -1.32
C LEU A 330 21.46 -7.98 -0.37
N PHE A 331 22.40 -7.15 -0.84
CA PHE A 331 22.86 -5.97 -0.11
C PHE A 331 21.92 -4.78 -0.30
N ASP A 332 21.29 -4.64 -1.47
CA ASP A 332 20.41 -3.51 -1.78
C ASP A 332 18.99 -3.70 -1.20
N GLU A 333 18.38 -4.88 -1.15
CA GLU A 333 17.04 -5.05 -0.52
C GLU A 333 17.05 -4.75 1.00
N LEU A 334 18.20 -4.95 1.65
CA LEU A 334 18.39 -4.67 3.08
C LEU A 334 18.83 -3.21 3.35
N LEU A 335 19.51 -2.56 2.39
CA LEU A 335 20.08 -1.22 2.56
C LEU A 335 19.47 -0.13 1.67
N THR A 336 18.66 -0.41 0.65
CA THR A 336 17.98 0.64 -0.13
C THR A 336 17.01 1.47 0.70
N PRO A 337 16.29 0.93 1.71
CA PRO A 337 15.58 1.74 2.68
C PRO A 337 16.53 2.54 3.59
N ILE A 338 17.81 2.16 3.69
CA ILE A 338 18.79 2.82 4.56
C ILE A 338 19.57 3.89 3.79
N ALA A 339 19.93 3.66 2.53
CA ALA A 339 20.75 4.54 1.69
C ALA A 339 19.94 5.73 1.13
N ASN A 340 18.69 5.51 0.71
CA ASN A 340 17.80 6.62 0.34
C ASN A 340 17.46 7.47 1.57
N ASN A 341 17.27 6.83 2.73
CA ASN A 341 17.01 7.53 3.98
C ASN A 341 18.25 8.19 4.60
N PHE A 342 19.47 7.71 4.32
CA PHE A 342 20.69 8.39 4.77
C PHE A 342 20.89 9.73 4.04
N ASN A 343 20.57 9.79 2.75
CA ASN A 343 20.63 11.04 1.98
C ASN A 343 19.54 12.03 2.40
N ILE A 344 18.34 11.56 2.74
CA ILE A 344 17.26 12.38 3.29
C ILE A 344 17.63 12.87 4.71
N LEU A 345 18.13 11.99 5.57
CA LEU A 345 18.58 12.34 6.93
C LEU A 345 19.77 13.32 6.91
N LEU A 346 20.73 13.15 5.99
CA LEU A 346 21.81 14.12 5.79
C LEU A 346 21.25 15.47 5.35
N SER A 347 20.28 15.51 4.43
CA SER A 347 19.65 16.76 4.01
C SER A 347 18.89 17.46 5.15
N GLU A 348 18.25 16.71 6.05
CA GLU A 348 17.56 17.25 7.23
C GLU A 348 18.54 17.73 8.32
N ILE A 349 19.66 17.01 8.54
CA ILE A 349 20.71 17.40 9.50
C ILE A 349 21.46 18.65 9.03
N PHE A 350 21.68 18.81 7.71
CA PHE A 350 22.32 20.01 7.17
C PHE A 350 21.36 21.21 7.07
N ASN A 351 20.04 20.99 6.87
CA ASN A 351 19.04 22.06 6.89
C ASN A 351 18.69 22.55 8.31
N THR A 352 18.63 21.66 9.31
CA THR A 352 18.36 22.05 10.71
C THR A 352 19.47 22.91 11.31
N LYS A 353 20.74 22.66 10.92
CA LYS A 353 21.87 23.52 11.31
C LYS A 353 21.86 24.90 10.65
N ALA A 354 21.19 25.09 9.51
CA ALA A 354 21.03 26.39 8.88
C ALA A 354 19.92 27.22 9.55
N THR A 355 18.83 26.58 9.98
CA THR A 355 17.73 27.25 10.69
C THR A 355 18.07 27.62 12.14
N GLU A 356 18.85 26.81 12.86
CA GLU A 356 19.31 27.15 14.22
C GLU A 356 20.35 28.28 14.27
N LYS A 357 21.00 28.59 13.14
CA LYS A 357 21.96 29.69 13.04
C LYS A 357 21.27 31.03 12.79
N ASN A 358 20.18 31.04 12.02
CA ASN A 358 19.39 32.26 11.78
C ASN A 358 18.50 32.64 12.97
N SER A 359 18.03 31.68 13.77
CA SER A 359 17.20 31.98 14.96
C SER A 359 17.99 32.49 16.17
N LYS A 360 19.33 32.52 16.11
CA LYS A 360 20.20 33.08 17.17
C LYS A 360 20.72 34.49 16.85
N GLU A 361 20.58 34.96 15.62
CA GLU A 361 20.95 36.34 15.25
C GLU A 361 19.77 37.33 15.38
N ASP A 362 18.52 36.85 15.42
CA ASP A 362 17.33 37.69 15.58
C ASP A 362 16.84 37.87 17.04
N SER A 363 17.54 37.30 18.02
CA SER A 363 17.22 37.46 19.46
C SER A 363 18.13 38.43 20.22
N ASP A 364 19.13 39.01 19.54
CA ASP A 364 20.00 40.06 20.08
C ASP A 364 20.00 41.27 19.12
N ASN A 365 18.88 42.00 19.05
CA ASN A 365 18.81 43.43 18.70
C ASN A 365 17.47 44.06 19.09
#